data_AF-A0A6G3S4F3-F1
#
_entry.id   AF-A0A6G3S4F3-F1
#
_cell.length_a   1.000
_cell.length_b   1.000
_cell.length_c   1.000
_cell.angle_alpha   90.00
_cell.angle_beta   90.00
_cell.angle_gamma   90.00
#
_symmetry.space_group_name_H-M   'P 1'
#
loop_
_entity.id
_entity.type
_entity.pdbx_description
1 polymer ?
#
loop_
_entity_poly.entity_id
_entity_poly.type
_entity_poly.pdbx_seq_one_letter_code
_entity_poly.pdbx_strand_id
1 'polypeptide(L)' 'MTTLSGRYHVALSIDRKPVLEGWWNDADTADGKFDKPHKDHEDNAGAHLLLTGWGSDREWPLREWPTPPPAGDGALST' A
#
# COMPACT_ATOMS: atom_id res chain seq x y z
N MET A 1 2.78 1.35 27.10
CA MET A 1 3.22 0.85 25.78
C MET A 1 1.98 0.86 24.89
N THR A 2 1.93 1.79 23.95
CA THR A 2 0.78 2.01 23.07
C THR A 2 0.63 0.82 22.13
N THR A 3 -0.27 -0.09 22.46
CA THR A 3 -0.73 -1.15 21.55
C THR A 3 -1.36 -0.47 20.35
N LEU A 4 -0.65 -0.44 19.22
CA LEU A 4 -1.18 -0.04 17.93
C LEU A 4 -2.30 -1.02 17.58
N SER A 5 -3.54 -0.60 17.84
CA SER A 5 -4.76 -1.41 17.67
C SER A 5 -5.15 -1.55 16.19
N GLY A 6 -4.20 -1.85 15.32
CA GLY A 6 -4.42 -2.19 13.92
C GLY A 6 -3.26 -3.06 13.44
N ARG A 7 -3.56 -4.28 12.99
CA ARG A 7 -2.56 -5.19 12.40
C ARG A 7 -2.27 -4.88 10.94
N TYR A 8 -3.10 -4.06 10.29
CA TYR A 8 -3.00 -3.80 8.88
C TYR A 8 -3.06 -2.29 8.64
N HIS A 9 -2.12 -1.76 7.88
CA HIS A 9 -2.01 -0.36 7.53
C HIS A 9 -2.22 -0.20 6.03
N VAL A 10 -3.12 0.67 5.61
CA VAL A 10 -3.32 1.02 4.19
C VAL A 10 -2.93 2.47 4.00
N ALA A 11 -2.03 2.73 3.06
CA ALA A 11 -1.57 4.06 2.71
C ALA A 11 -1.67 4.28 1.20
N LEU A 12 -2.46 5.26 0.77
CA LEU A 12 -2.54 5.77 -0.60
C LEU A 12 -1.84 7.12 -0.66
N SER A 13 -0.93 7.27 -1.61
CA SER A 13 -0.34 8.53 -2.01
C SER A 13 -0.62 8.79 -3.48
N ILE A 14 -0.94 10.03 -3.87
CA ILE A 14 -1.06 10.45 -5.26
C ILE A 14 -0.10 11.62 -5.48
N ASP A 15 0.78 11.52 -6.48
CA ASP A 15 1.84 12.51 -6.74
C ASP A 15 2.68 12.81 -5.49
N ARG A 16 2.99 11.75 -4.72
CA ARG A 16 3.70 11.81 -3.42
C ARG A 16 2.96 12.58 -2.32
N LYS A 17 1.67 12.87 -2.48
CA LYS A 17 0.81 13.45 -1.44
C LYS A 17 -0.04 12.35 -0.81
N PRO A 18 -0.07 12.22 0.52
CA PRO A 18 -0.93 11.26 1.18
C PRO A 18 -2.40 11.62 0.95
N VAL A 19 -3.19 10.66 0.48
CA VAL A 19 -4.63 10.81 0.20
C VAL A 19 -5.47 9.97 1.16
N LEU A 20 -4.98 8.78 1.53
CA LEU A 20 -5.60 7.90 2.50
C LEU A 20 -4.51 7.26 3.35
N GLU A 21 -4.70 7.25 4.67
CA GLU A 21 -3.84 6.55 5.60
C GLU A 21 -4.70 6.06 6.77
N GLY A 22 -4.56 4.79 7.15
CA GLY A 22 -5.35 4.24 8.24
C GLY A 22 -4.88 2.87 8.71
N TRP A 23 -5.30 2.51 9.92
CA TRP A 23 -4.99 1.24 10.56
C TRP A 23 -6.27 0.44 10.81
N TRP A 24 -6.21 -0.87 10.55
CA TRP A 24 -7.32 -1.82 10.69
C TRP A 24 -6.86 -3.08 11.42
N ASN A 25 -7.73 -3.65 12.25
CA ASN A 25 -7.45 -4.91 12.96
C ASN A 25 -7.76 -6.16 12.13
N ASP A 26 -8.53 -6.01 11.07
CA ASP A 26 -9.11 -7.09 10.29
C ASP A 26 -8.54 -7.07 8.87
N ALA A 27 -8.11 -8.23 8.38
CA ALA A 27 -7.42 -8.37 7.11
C ALA A 27 -8.37 -8.12 5.94
N ASP A 28 -9.56 -8.72 5.97
CA ASP A 28 -10.59 -8.57 4.95
C ASP A 28 -11.07 -7.11 4.83
N THR A 29 -11.24 -6.43 5.96
CA THR A 29 -11.58 -5.02 5.99
C THR A 29 -10.45 -4.17 5.40
N ALA A 30 -9.19 -4.45 5.76
CA ALA A 30 -8.04 -3.74 5.21
C ALA A 30 -7.90 -3.97 3.70
N ASP A 31 -8.14 -5.20 3.22
CA ASP A 31 -8.09 -5.54 1.80
C ASP A 31 -9.21 -4.83 1.03
N GLY A 32 -10.44 -4.78 1.57
CA GLY A 32 -11.52 -3.99 0.99
C GLY A 32 -11.23 -2.48 0.95
N LYS A 33 -10.48 -1.96 1.93
CA LYS A 33 -10.01 -0.56 1.95
C LYS A 33 -8.84 -0.31 1.01
N PHE A 34 -8.13 -1.34 0.58
CA PHE A 34 -7.13 -1.29 -0.49
C PHE A 34 -7.79 -1.39 -1.88
N ASP A 35 -8.74 -2.31 -2.08
CA ASP A 35 -9.32 -2.59 -3.40
C ASP A 35 -10.11 -1.41 -3.98
N LYS A 36 -10.82 -0.67 -3.13
CA LYS A 36 -11.59 0.51 -3.54
C LYS A 36 -10.70 1.61 -4.16
N PRO A 37 -9.71 2.18 -3.45
CA PRO A 37 -8.83 3.20 -4.02
C PRO A 37 -7.99 2.68 -5.19
N HIS A 38 -7.64 1.40 -5.20
CA HIS A 38 -6.97 0.79 -6.36
C HIS A 38 -7.84 0.92 -7.62
N LYS A 39 -9.12 0.55 -7.56
CA LYS A 39 -10.06 0.72 -8.69
C LYS A 39 -10.35 2.18 -9.04
N ASP A 40 -10.52 3.03 -8.03
CA ASP A 40 -10.83 4.45 -8.25
C ASP A 40 -9.64 5.22 -8.88
N HIS A 41 -8.42 4.69 -8.80
CA HIS A 41 -7.19 5.36 -9.25
C HIS A 41 -6.30 4.50 -10.16
N GLU A 42 -6.78 3.39 -10.72
CA GLU A 42 -5.96 2.47 -11.53
C GLU A 42 -5.33 3.15 -12.77
N ASP A 43 -6.02 4.13 -13.36
CA ASP A 43 -5.53 4.93 -14.49
C ASP A 43 -4.62 6.10 -14.07
N ASN A 44 -4.42 6.33 -12.77
CA ASN A 44 -3.63 7.44 -12.27
C ASN A 44 -2.15 7.03 -12.09
N ALA A 45 -1.32 7.43 -13.05
CA ALA A 45 0.12 7.14 -13.05
C ALA A 45 0.88 7.70 -11.81
N GLY A 46 0.32 8.68 -11.11
CA GLY A 46 0.90 9.26 -9.90
C GLY A 46 0.47 8.56 -8.61
N ALA A 47 -0.49 7.63 -8.67
CA ALA A 47 -1.04 6.98 -7.50
C ALA A 47 -0.18 5.78 -7.06
N HIS A 48 -0.02 5.63 -5.75
CA HIS A 48 0.77 4.59 -5.09
C HIS A 48 0.04 4.15 -3.83
N LEU A 49 -0.31 2.88 -3.75
CA LEU A 49 -1.10 2.28 -2.70
C LEU A 49 -0.35 1.10 -2.08
N LEU A 50 -0.21 1.14 -0.77
CA LEU A 50 0.49 0.15 0.03
C LEU A 50 -0.45 -0.42 1.08
N LEU A 51 -0.59 -1.74 1.12
CA LEU A 51 -1.17 -2.49 2.22
C LEU A 51 -0.06 -3.22 2.95
N THR A 52 0.03 -2.95 4.24
CA THR A 52 1.10 -3.39 5.11
C THR A 52 0.52 -4.16 6.28
N GLY A 53 1.15 -5.27 6.64
CA GLY A 53 0.83 -6.06 7.82
C GLY A 53 1.84 -5.85 8.93
N TRP A 54 1.35 -5.75 10.16
CA TRP A 54 2.14 -5.71 11.38
C TRP A 54 2.11 -7.08 12.05
N GLY A 55 3.22 -7.82 11.91
CA GLY A 55 3.45 -9.10 12.57
C GLY A 55 4.18 -8.94 13.91
N SER A 56 4.69 -10.04 14.46
CA SER A 56 5.51 -10.12 15.68
C SER A 56 6.72 -9.17 15.65
N ASP A 57 6.48 -7.88 15.90
CA ASP A 57 7.44 -6.78 16.02
C ASP A 57 8.00 -6.21 14.72
N ARG A 58 7.45 -6.58 13.55
CA ARG A 58 7.90 -6.01 12.26
C ARG A 58 6.76 -5.77 11.29
N GLU A 59 6.92 -4.66 10.57
CA GLU A 59 6.12 -4.24 9.43
C GLU A 59 6.54 -4.98 8.15
N TRP A 60 5.57 -5.50 7.39
CA TRP A 60 5.80 -6.21 6.13
C TRP A 60 4.79 -5.76 5.06
N PRO A 61 5.24 -5.40 3.83
CA PRO A 61 4.32 -5.10 2.75
C PRO A 61 3.59 -6.38 2.33
N LEU A 62 2.26 -6.35 2.40
CA LEU A 62 1.41 -7.45 1.94
C LEU A 62 1.05 -7.28 0.47
N ARG A 63 0.71 -6.05 0.05
CA ARG A 63 0.40 -5.67 -1.34
C ARG A 63 0.89 -4.25 -1.60
N GLU A 64 1.47 -4.03 -2.76
CA GLU A 64 1.94 -2.72 -3.22
C GLU A 64 1.50 -2.50 -4.66
N TRP A 65 0.96 -1.31 -4.93
CA TRP A 65 0.58 -0.84 -6.25
C TRP A 65 1.10 0.59 -6.47
N PRO A 66 1.55 0.98 -7.68
CA PRO A 66 1.93 0.08 -8.76
C PRO A 66 3.05 -0.85 -8.27
N THR A 67 2.96 -2.12 -8.63
CA THR A 67 4.06 -3.06 -8.38
C THR A 67 5.26 -2.54 -9.17
N PRO A 68 6.44 -2.37 -8.55
CA PRO A 68 7.62 -1.95 -9.30
C PRO A 68 7.80 -2.92 -10.47
N PRO A 69 8.12 -2.43 -11.68
CA PRO A 69 8.42 -3.33 -12.78
C PRO A 69 9.45 -4.36 -12.28
N PRO A 70 9.29 -5.65 -12.63
CA PRO A 70 10.24 -6.68 -12.20
C PRO A 70 11.63 -6.14 -12.52
N ALA A 71 12.55 -6.15 -11.53
CA ALA A 71 13.86 -5.54 -11.63
C ALA A 71 14.47 -5.89 -12.98
N GLY A 72 14.29 -4.99 -13.93
CA GLY A 72 14.60 -5.24 -15.32
C GLY A 72 16.09 -5.07 -15.39
N ASP A 73 16.79 -6.17 -15.54
CA ASP A 73 18.07 -6.19 -16.23
C ASP A 73 17.94 -5.29 -17.47
N GLY A 74 18.49 -4.08 -17.41
CA GLY A 74 18.66 -3.21 -18.57
C GLY A 74 17.55 -2.24 -18.94
N ALA A 75 17.11 -1.36 -18.03
CA ALA A 75 16.75 0.01 -18.46
C ALA A 75 18.03 0.87 -18.56
N LEU A 76 18.95 0.43 -19.42
CA LEU A 76 20.00 1.26 -19.98
C LEU A 76 19.45 1.89 -21.26
N SER A 77 19.66 3.21 -21.39
CA SER A 77 19.80 3.94 -22.65
C SER A 77 18.51 4.17 -23.45
N THR A 78 18.20 5.34 -24.01
CA THR A 78 18.77 6.70 -24.09
C THR A 78 17.62 7.58 -24.58
#